data_AF-A0A835HPB5-F1
#
_entry.id   AF-A0A835HPB5-F1
#
_cell.length_a   1.000
_cell.length_b   1.000
_cell.length_c   1.000
_cell.angle_alpha   90.00
_cell.angle_beta   90.00
_cell.angle_gamma   90.00
#
_symmetry.space_group_name_H-M   'P 1'
#
loop_
_entity.id
_entity.type
_entity.pdbx_description
1 polymer ?
#
loop_
_entity_poly.entity_id
_entity_poly.type
_entity_poly.pdbx_seq_one_letter_code
_entity_poly.pdbx_strand_id
1 'polypeptide(L)'
;MLHRFKEKLQQNTPGKGVKEQLQLQLLFGIYALSLLHKHQGDFLSTGSITPRQASLVNDQLRSLYPQVRRNAIALVDAFNYTDHYLGSVLGRYDGNVYPNLYNEAWKDPLNDSVVPDGYREYIYPMLKQKLTNAKL
;
A
#
# COMPACT_ATOMS: atom_id res chain seq x y z
N MET A 1 10.82 2.79 -18.43
CA MET A 1 10.47 3.62 -17.26
C MET A 1 11.71 4.17 -16.54
N LEU A 2 12.69 3.33 -16.18
CA LEU A 2 13.95 3.74 -15.54
C LEU A 2 14.70 4.88 -16.26
N HIS A 3 14.83 4.79 -17.59
CA HIS A 3 15.46 5.83 -18.41
C HIS A 3 14.83 7.20 -18.22
N ARG A 4 13.50 7.28 -18.34
CA ARG A 4 12.74 8.53 -18.18
C ARG A 4 12.86 9.13 -16.79
N PHE A 5 12.91 8.28 -15.75
CA PHE A 5 13.14 8.74 -14.38
C PHE A 5 14.54 9.35 -14.28
N LYS A 6 15.58 8.66 -14.77
CA LYS A 6 16.96 9.18 -14.78
C LYS A 6 17.08 10.51 -15.52
N GLU A 7 16.47 10.63 -16.69
CA GLU A 7 16.42 11.89 -17.44
C GLU A 7 15.75 13.00 -16.61
N LYS A 8 14.64 12.68 -15.94
CA LYS A 8 13.92 13.65 -15.11
C LYS A 8 14.72 14.10 -13.89
N LEU A 9 15.57 13.23 -13.32
CA LEU A 9 16.51 13.58 -12.25
C LEU A 9 17.63 14.52 -12.69
N GLN A 10 18.02 14.47 -13.96
CA GLN A 10 19.07 15.30 -14.53
C GLN A 10 18.56 16.70 -14.92
N GLN A 11 17.24 16.86 -15.06
CA GLN A 11 16.61 18.17 -15.29
C GLN A 11 16.63 18.99 -14.00
N ASN A 12 16.95 20.28 -14.10
CA ASN A 12 17.01 21.18 -12.96
C ASN A 12 15.57 21.46 -12.46
N THR A 13 15.19 20.90 -11.32
CA THR A 13 13.85 21.13 -10.75
C THR A 13 13.82 22.43 -9.94
N PRO A 14 12.90 23.36 -10.24
CA PRO A 14 12.74 24.58 -9.45
C PRO A 14 12.10 24.23 -8.08
N GLY A 15 12.90 24.30 -7.02
CA GLY A 15 12.53 23.98 -5.64
C GLY A 15 13.68 24.36 -4.70
N LYS A 16 13.59 24.11 -3.39
CA LYS A 16 14.72 24.31 -2.45
C LYS A 16 15.80 23.21 -2.64
N GLY A 17 16.31 23.16 -3.88
CA GLY A 17 17.60 22.73 -4.41
C GLY A 17 18.11 21.33 -4.12
N VAL A 18 18.22 20.97 -2.84
CA VAL A 18 19.08 19.86 -2.42
C VAL A 18 18.29 18.75 -1.74
N LYS A 19 17.28 19.09 -0.92
CA LYS A 19 16.52 18.09 -0.16
C LYS A 19 15.52 17.33 -1.04
N GLU A 20 14.82 18.04 -1.92
CA GLU A 20 13.85 17.43 -2.86
C GLU A 20 14.57 16.56 -3.90
N GLN A 21 15.69 17.06 -4.44
CA GLN A 21 16.51 16.31 -5.39
C GLN A 21 17.08 15.04 -4.76
N LEU A 22 17.53 15.12 -3.50
CA LEU A 22 18.00 13.95 -2.74
C LEU A 22 16.87 12.92 -2.52
N GLN A 23 15.64 13.36 -2.25
CA GLN A 23 14.50 12.44 -2.11
C GLN A 23 14.15 11.75 -3.43
N LEU A 24 14.16 12.48 -4.56
CA LEU A 24 13.93 11.88 -5.88
C LEU A 24 15.04 10.89 -6.26
N GLN A 25 16.30 11.19 -5.94
CA GLN A 25 17.43 10.27 -6.13
C GLN A 25 17.26 9.00 -5.30
N LEU A 26 16.81 9.14 -4.06
CA LEU A 26 16.53 8.02 -3.17
C LEU A 26 15.40 7.13 -3.69
N LEU A 27 14.29 7.73 -4.15
CA LEU A 27 13.18 7.01 -4.78
C LEU A 27 13.61 6.30 -6.06
N PHE A 28 14.43 6.95 -6.89
CA PHE A 28 15.00 6.33 -8.09
C PHE A 28 15.89 5.13 -7.72
N GLY A 29 16.74 5.27 -6.71
CA GLY A 29 17.59 4.19 -6.21
C GLY A 29 16.77 2.98 -5.77
N ILE A 30 15.72 3.20 -4.98
CA ILE A 30 14.81 2.12 -4.54
C ILE A 30 14.07 1.51 -5.74
N TYR A 31 13.56 2.32 -6.66
CA TYR A 31 12.86 1.82 -7.84
C TYR A 31 13.77 0.96 -8.74
N ALA A 32 14.99 1.41 -9.01
CA ALA A 32 15.96 0.67 -9.82
C ALA A 32 16.39 -0.63 -9.15
N LEU A 33 16.75 -0.58 -7.86
CA LEU A 33 17.23 -1.75 -7.13
C LEU A 33 16.10 -2.75 -6.86
N SER A 34 14.87 -2.29 -6.61
CA SER A 34 13.72 -3.18 -6.43
C SER A 34 13.35 -3.91 -7.72
N LEU A 35 13.46 -3.26 -8.88
CA LEU A 35 13.32 -3.93 -10.18
C LEU A 35 14.42 -4.96 -10.42
N LEU A 36 15.66 -4.62 -10.10
CA LEU A 36 16.79 -5.55 -10.20
C LEU A 36 16.58 -6.77 -9.31
N HIS A 37 16.16 -6.57 -8.07
CA HIS A 37 15.87 -7.66 -7.15
C HIS A 37 14.67 -8.52 -7.61
N LYS A 38 13.58 -7.88 -8.07
CA LYS A 38 12.40 -8.59 -8.59
C LYS A 38 12.72 -9.46 -9.80
N HIS A 39 13.58 -8.97 -10.69
CA HIS A 39 13.98 -9.65 -11.93
C HIS A 39 15.39 -10.24 -11.85
N GLN A 40 15.87 -10.56 -10.64
CA GLN A 40 17.25 -10.97 -10.38
C GLN A 40 17.66 -12.22 -11.19
N GLY A 41 16.72 -13.13 -11.46
CA GLY A 41 16.96 -14.32 -12.28
C GLY A 41 17.44 -13.99 -13.70
N ASP A 42 16.90 -12.93 -14.31
CA ASP A 42 17.27 -12.50 -15.67
C ASP A 42 18.69 -11.89 -15.69
N PHE A 43 19.08 -11.19 -14.63
CA PHE A 43 20.41 -10.61 -14.50
C PHE A 43 21.49 -11.64 -14.17
N LEU A 44 21.14 -12.69 -13.43
CA LEU A 44 22.03 -13.81 -13.13
C LEU A 44 22.21 -14.71 -14.36
N SER A 45 21.14 -14.98 -15.12
CA SER A 45 21.19 -15.85 -16.30
C SER A 45 22.00 -15.24 -17.44
N THR A 46 21.99 -13.90 -17.57
CA THR A 46 22.83 -13.18 -18.54
C THR A 46 24.29 -13.04 -18.11
N GLY A 47 24.65 -13.44 -16.88
CA GLY A 47 25.99 -13.24 -16.32
C GLY A 47 26.36 -11.77 -16.07
N SER A 48 25.40 -10.85 -16.22
CA SER A 48 25.62 -9.41 -16.03
C SER A 48 25.89 -9.04 -14.57
N ILE A 49 25.37 -9.84 -13.64
CA ILE A 49 25.49 -9.64 -12.19
C ILE A 49 25.86 -10.97 -11.55
N THR A 50 26.73 -10.93 -10.54
CA THR A 50 27.08 -12.10 -9.72
C THR A 50 26.10 -12.29 -8.54
N PRO A 51 25.95 -13.50 -7.99
CA PRO A 51 25.14 -13.73 -6.80
C PRO A 51 25.53 -12.82 -5.62
N ARG A 52 26.83 -12.52 -5.48
CA ARG A 52 27.33 -11.60 -4.45
C ARG A 52 26.85 -10.16 -4.68
N GLN A 53 26.92 -9.65 -5.91
CA GLN A 53 26.40 -8.32 -6.24
C GLN A 53 24.89 -8.24 -6.03
N ALA A 54 24.16 -9.32 -6.32
CA ALA A 54 22.73 -9.36 -6.07
C ALA A 54 22.40 -9.34 -4.57
N SER A 55 23.23 -9.97 -3.72
CA SER A 55 23.13 -9.80 -2.26
C SER A 55 23.38 -8.35 -1.83
N LEU A 56 24.39 -7.69 -2.40
CA LEU A 56 24.68 -6.27 -2.11
C LEU A 56 23.52 -5.34 -2.50
N VAL A 57 22.79 -5.66 -3.57
CA VAL A 57 21.58 -4.93 -3.95
C VAL A 57 20.52 -5.01 -2.85
N ASN A 58 20.33 -6.18 -2.24
CA ASN A 58 19.39 -6.35 -1.13
C ASN A 58 19.82 -5.58 0.12
N ASP A 59 21.11 -5.60 0.45
CA ASP A 59 21.65 -4.84 1.56
C ASP A 59 21.47 -3.32 1.34
N GLN A 60 21.68 -2.87 0.10
CA GLN A 60 21.46 -1.48 -0.28
C GLN A 60 19.96 -1.12 -0.24
N LEU A 61 19.05 -1.98 -0.68
CA LEU A 61 17.61 -1.72 -0.53
C LEU A 61 17.23 -1.56 0.95
N ARG A 62 17.73 -2.46 1.81
CA ARG A 62 17.51 -2.40 3.27
C ARG A 62 18.06 -1.12 3.89
N SER A 63 19.16 -0.58 3.37
CA SER A 63 19.75 0.68 3.86
C SER A 63 18.99 1.93 3.37
N LEU A 64 18.31 1.86 2.22
CA LEU A 64 17.55 2.97 1.65
C LEU A 64 16.14 3.09 2.24
N TYR A 65 15.47 2.00 2.64
CA TYR A 65 14.11 2.07 3.20
C TYR A 65 13.97 2.97 4.43
N PRO A 66 14.87 2.93 5.44
CA PRO A 66 14.80 3.83 6.58
C PRO A 66 14.97 5.31 6.20
N GLN A 67 15.69 5.60 5.12
CA GLN A 67 15.89 6.96 4.63
C GLN A 67 14.60 7.53 4.01
N VAL A 68 13.87 6.72 3.22
CA VAL A 68 12.56 7.13 2.67
C VAL A 68 11.51 7.21 3.76
N ARG A 69 11.53 6.29 4.73
CA ARG A 69 10.54 6.24 5.82
C ARG A 69 10.34 7.59 6.50
N ARG A 70 11.41 8.36 6.71
CA ARG A 70 11.34 9.69 7.35
C ARG A 70 10.49 10.71 6.58
N ASN A 71 10.42 10.56 5.26
CA ASN A 71 9.72 11.48 4.36
C ASN A 71 8.52 10.84 3.67
N ALA A 72 8.16 9.59 4.00
CA ALA A 72 7.14 8.83 3.28
C ALA A 72 5.77 9.52 3.29
N ILE A 73 5.38 10.12 4.43
CA ILE A 73 4.13 10.87 4.57
C ILE A 73 4.17 12.13 3.69
N ALA A 74 5.22 12.95 3.80
CA ALA A 74 5.37 14.15 2.98
C ALA A 74 5.40 13.87 1.47
N LEU A 75 5.95 12.72 1.05
CA LEU A 75 5.98 12.30 -0.35
C LEU A 75 4.60 11.94 -0.89
N VAL A 76 3.72 11.35 -0.07
CA VAL A 76 2.33 11.07 -0.48
C VAL A 76 1.45 12.32 -0.38
N ASP A 77 1.70 13.19 0.60
CA ASP A 77 1.01 14.47 0.75
C ASP A 77 1.30 15.42 -0.41
N ALA A 78 2.46 15.30 -1.06
CA ALA A 78 2.82 16.09 -2.23
C ALA A 78 1.88 15.87 -3.43
N PHE A 79 1.10 14.78 -3.46
CA PHE A 79 0.04 14.59 -4.46
C PHE A 79 -1.16 15.50 -4.24
N ASN A 80 -1.30 16.08 -3.05
CA ASN A 80 -2.35 17.04 -2.70
C ASN A 80 -3.77 16.52 -2.99
N TYR A 81 -4.01 15.23 -2.72
CA TYR A 81 -5.33 14.63 -2.83
C TYR A 81 -6.22 15.05 -1.66
N THR A 82 -7.47 15.39 -1.97
CA THR A 82 -8.48 15.67 -0.93
C THR A 82 -9.07 14.36 -0.41
N ASP A 83 -9.50 14.34 0.85
CA ASP A 83 -10.16 13.16 1.44
C ASP A 83 -11.39 12.71 0.63
N HIS A 84 -12.12 13.67 0.02
CA HIS A 84 -13.24 13.39 -0.89
C HIS A 84 -12.78 12.64 -2.15
N TYR A 85 -11.65 13.04 -2.74
CA TYR A 85 -11.10 12.35 -3.90
C TYR A 85 -10.53 10.98 -3.54
N LEU A 86 -9.87 10.88 -2.37
CA LEU A 86 -9.24 9.65 -1.92
C LEU A 86 -10.29 8.58 -1.53
N GLY A 87 -11.43 9.00 -0.98
CA GLY A 87 -12.53 8.09 -0.63
C GLY A 87 -12.13 7.00 0.37
N SER A 88 -11.07 7.23 1.16
CA SER A 88 -10.47 6.23 2.05
C SER A 88 -10.48 6.70 3.49
N VAL A 89 -11.14 5.92 4.34
CA VAL A 89 -11.14 6.16 5.80
C VAL A 89 -9.76 5.91 6.42
N LEU A 90 -9.02 4.92 5.90
CA LEU A 90 -7.67 4.61 6.36
C LEU A 90 -6.65 5.67 5.91
N GLY A 91 -6.90 6.30 4.76
CA GLY A 91 -6.01 7.28 4.15
C GLY A 91 -6.30 8.74 4.50
N ARG A 92 -7.15 9.01 5.50
CA ARG A 92 -7.53 10.37 5.87
C ARG A 92 -6.33 11.22 6.23
N TYR A 93 -6.35 12.48 5.76
CA TYR A 93 -5.30 13.44 6.04
C TYR A 93 -5.10 13.74 7.54
N ASP A 94 -6.20 13.76 8.31
CA ASP A 94 -6.17 14.05 9.75
C ASP A 94 -5.64 12.88 10.62
N GLY A 95 -5.43 11.70 10.02
CA GLY A 95 -5.01 10.50 10.74
C GLY A 95 -6.06 9.95 11.73
N ASN A 96 -7.28 10.50 11.75
CA ASN A 96 -8.32 10.11 12.68
C ASN A 96 -9.07 8.86 12.17
N VAL A 97 -8.36 7.73 12.11
CA VAL A 97 -8.86 6.53 11.42
C VAL A 97 -9.94 5.81 12.23
N TYR A 98 -9.67 5.46 13.49
CA TYR A 98 -10.54 4.54 14.23
C TYR A 98 -11.97 5.05 14.45
N PRO A 99 -12.21 6.30 14.90
CA PRO A 99 -13.56 6.82 15.06
C PRO A 99 -14.32 6.89 13.74
N ASN A 100 -13.65 7.29 12.65
CA ASN A 100 -14.28 7.34 11.33
C ASN A 100 -14.58 5.95 10.79
N LEU A 101 -13.72 4.95 11.03
CA LEU A 101 -13.96 3.58 10.61
C LEU A 101 -15.17 2.98 11.35
N TYR A 102 -15.31 3.29 12.63
CA TYR A 102 -16.49 2.93 13.39
C TYR A 102 -17.77 3.61 12.84
N ASN A 103 -17.70 4.91 12.55
CA ASN A 103 -18.83 5.65 11.98
C ASN A 103 -19.23 5.14 10.58
N GLU A 104 -18.26 4.81 9.72
CA GLU A 104 -18.56 4.23 8.41
C GLU A 104 -19.15 2.83 8.53
N ALA A 105 -18.68 2.00 9.47
CA ALA A 105 -19.26 0.68 9.70
C ALA A 105 -20.75 0.77 10.06
N TRP A 106 -21.15 1.75 10.88
CA TRP A 106 -22.55 1.96 11.24
C TRP A 106 -23.47 2.38 10.09
N LYS A 107 -22.92 2.89 8.99
CA LYS A 107 -23.71 3.27 7.80
C LYS A 107 -24.03 2.10 6.89
N ASP A 108 -23.42 0.93 7.13
CA ASP A 108 -23.72 -0.27 6.36
C ASP A 108 -25.19 -0.67 6.59
N PRO A 109 -25.99 -0.86 5.53
CA PRO A 109 -27.40 -1.26 5.66
C PRO A 109 -27.61 -2.54 6.49
N LEU A 110 -26.61 -3.41 6.58
CA LEU A 110 -26.67 -4.61 7.40
C LEU A 110 -26.78 -4.31 8.90
N ASN A 111 -26.37 -3.12 9.33
CA ASN A 111 -26.42 -2.67 10.71
C ASN A 111 -27.73 -1.93 11.07
N ASP A 112 -28.67 -1.80 10.12
CA ASP A 112 -29.99 -1.18 10.36
C ASP A 112 -30.83 -1.99 11.36
N SER A 113 -30.60 -3.30 11.44
CA SER A 113 -31.30 -4.20 12.37
C SER A 113 -30.31 -5.00 13.23
N VAL A 114 -30.60 -5.09 14.53
CA VAL A 114 -29.78 -5.88 15.47
C VAL A 114 -29.93 -7.38 15.21
N VAL A 115 -31.11 -7.80 14.74
CA VAL A 115 -31.37 -9.17 14.31
C VAL A 115 -31.40 -9.16 12.79
N PRO A 116 -30.44 -9.82 12.13
CA PRO A 116 -30.36 -9.78 10.68
C PRO A 116 -31.54 -10.52 10.05
N ASP A 117 -31.92 -10.08 8.86
CA ASP A 117 -32.93 -10.75 8.05
C ASP A 117 -32.50 -12.20 7.76
N GLY A 118 -33.46 -13.12 7.80
CA GLY A 118 -33.20 -14.56 7.70
C GLY A 118 -32.75 -15.24 9.00
N TYR A 119 -32.50 -14.50 10.10
CA TYR A 119 -32.19 -15.12 11.39
C TYR A 119 -33.29 -16.07 11.86
N ARG A 120 -34.57 -15.67 11.78
CA ARG A 120 -35.70 -16.49 12.26
C ARG A 120 -35.96 -17.72 11.39
N GLU A 121 -35.71 -17.61 10.09
CA GLU A 121 -36.04 -18.64 9.10
C GLU A 121 -34.93 -19.69 8.99
N TYR A 122 -33.67 -19.25 9.01
CA TYR A 122 -32.54 -20.12 8.70
C TYR A 122 -31.66 -20.40 9.92
N ILE A 123 -31.39 -19.41 10.77
CA ILE A 123 -30.43 -19.55 11.87
C ILE A 123 -31.10 -20.10 13.14
N TYR A 124 -32.26 -19.57 13.51
CA TYR A 124 -32.98 -19.92 14.72
C TYR A 124 -33.40 -21.41 14.79
N PRO A 125 -33.92 -22.04 13.72
CA PRO A 125 -34.25 -23.47 13.73
C PRO A 125 -33.02 -24.38 13.89
N MET A 126 -31.87 -23.99 13.31
CA MET A 126 -30.60 -24.72 13.45
C MET A 126 -30.10 -24.67 14.90
N LEU A 127 -30.09 -23.49 15.51
CA LEU A 127 -29.67 -23.31 16.91
C LEU A 127 -30.54 -24.07 17.90
N LYS A 128 -31.84 -24.24 17.61
CA LYS A 128 -32.79 -24.96 18.46
C LYS A 128 -32.93 -26.44 18.11
N GLN A 129 -32.12 -26.98 17.19
CA GLN A 129 -32.21 -28.36 16.68
C GLN A 129 -33.65 -28.72 16.22
N LYS A 130 -34.40 -27.71 15.73
CA LYS A 130 -35.75 -27.87 15.19
C LYS A 130 -35.72 -28.09 13.68
N LEU A 131 -34.60 -28.57 13.15
CA LEU A 131 -34.57 -29.09 11.79
C LEU A 131 -35.36 -30.39 11.80
N THR A 132 -36.65 -30.30 11.47
CA THR A 132 -37.39 -31.48 11.03
C THR A 132 -36.65 -32.04 9.84
N ASN A 133 -35.96 -33.18 10.03
CA ASN A 133 -35.41 -33.96 8.93
C ASN A 133 -36.53 -34.16 7.92
N ALA A 134 -36.44 -33.51 6.77
CA ALA A 134 -37.31 -33.81 5.65
C ALA A 134 -37.11 -35.29 5.36
N LYS A 135 -38.14 -36.10 5.63
CA LYS A 135 -38.15 -37.52 5.29
C LYS A 135 -38.02 -37.61 3.76
N LEU A 136 -36.92 -38.21 3.31
CA LEU A 136 -36.76 -38.78 1.98
C LEU A 136 -37.84 -39.84 1.73
#